data_AF-A0A535BDR9-F1
#
_entry.id   AF-A0A535BDR9-F1
#
_cell.length_a   1.000
_cell.length_b   1.000
_cell.length_c   1.000
_cell.angle_alpha   90.00
_cell.angle_beta   90.00
_cell.angle_gamma   90.00
#
_symmetry.space_group_name_H-M   'P 1'
#
loop_
_entity.id
_entity.type
_entity.pdbx_description
1 polymer ?
#
loop_
_entity_poly.entity_id
_entity_poly.type
_entity_poly.pdbx_seq_one_letter_code
_entity_poly.pdbx_strand_id
1 'polypeptide(L)'
;MTRPWRARRLRLLRQHAEVDPTAELAAPEIGEPAAPSIEVARTTRLSETFRALRHRNYRLFYTGQAISLTGTWMQTVAQSWLVIELTDSKAALGIVTTLQFLPITIFVLPAGVIADRVNKRDLILATRALAMVQALLLAVLVAAGSVQLWHVYLLALMLGVSNAFEQPTRQAMIVEMVGKDDLINAVALNSGLFNGARLVGPSVAGVMIAVAGTEAAFAINAVSFIPSILALTMMDLSELKVNDRPVARANPLRELREGL
;
A
#
# COMPACT_ATOMS: atom_id res chain seq x y z
N MET A 1 16.26 -3.61 -74.60
CA MET A 1 15.95 -3.52 -73.16
C MET A 1 16.57 -2.24 -72.58
N THR A 2 15.81 -1.15 -72.53
CA THR A 2 16.25 0.17 -72.03
C THR A 2 15.46 0.51 -70.76
N ARG A 3 16.13 0.61 -69.61
CA ARG A 3 15.48 0.74 -68.30
C ARG A 3 15.00 2.20 -68.05
N PRO A 4 13.70 2.44 -67.80
CA PRO A 4 13.07 3.77 -67.78
C PRO A 4 13.39 4.67 -66.56
N TRP A 5 14.22 4.22 -65.62
CA TRP A 5 14.48 4.97 -64.38
C TRP A 5 15.48 6.13 -64.53
N ARG A 6 16.32 6.15 -65.57
CA ARG A 6 17.35 7.21 -65.76
C ARG A 6 16.76 8.56 -66.19
N ALA A 7 15.68 8.57 -66.96
CA ALA A 7 15.03 9.80 -67.42
C ALA A 7 14.28 10.55 -66.30
N ARG A 8 13.86 9.83 -65.25
CA ARG A 8 13.15 10.41 -64.10
C ARG A 8 14.10 11.13 -63.14
N ARG A 9 15.32 10.62 -62.99
CA ARG A 9 16.35 11.21 -62.10
C ARG A 9 16.87 12.56 -62.62
N LEU A 10 16.96 12.73 -63.94
CA LEU A 10 17.43 13.99 -64.54
C LEU A 10 16.38 15.12 -64.50
N ARG A 11 15.08 14.80 -64.42
CA ARG A 11 14.04 15.82 -64.20
C ARG A 11 14.04 16.37 -62.77
N LEU A 12 14.26 15.51 -61.78
CA LEU A 12 14.28 15.91 -60.37
C LEU A 12 15.46 16.83 -60.05
N LEU A 13 16.61 16.63 -60.70
CA LEU A 13 17.79 17.48 -60.49
C LEU A 13 17.68 18.89 -61.11
N ARG A 14 16.79 19.10 -62.10
CA ARG A 14 16.52 20.44 -62.64
C ARG A 14 15.51 21.24 -61.81
N GLN A 15 14.66 20.58 -61.03
CA GLN A 15 13.65 21.24 -60.19
C GLN A 15 14.21 21.83 -58.89
N HIS A 16 15.46 21.57 -58.53
CA HIS A 16 16.11 22.07 -57.31
C HIS A 16 17.17 23.15 -57.56
N ALA A 17 17.31 23.64 -58.79
CA ALA A 17 18.33 24.64 -59.15
C ALA A 17 17.83 26.10 -59.14
N GLU A 18 16.60 26.34 -58.69
CA GLU A 18 15.99 27.68 -58.71
C GLU A 18 15.41 27.98 -57.32
N VAL A 19 16.32 28.21 -56.37
CA VAL A 19 15.98 28.76 -55.04
C VAL A 19 16.65 30.12 -54.95
N ASP A 20 15.84 31.16 -54.93
CA ASP A 20 16.26 32.56 -54.81
C ASP A 20 16.94 32.78 -53.45
N PRO A 21 18.24 33.16 -53.41
CA PRO A 21 18.99 33.29 -52.17
C PRO A 21 18.58 34.50 -51.30
N THR A 22 17.62 35.32 -51.74
CA THR A 22 17.17 36.50 -50.98
C THR A 22 15.87 36.30 -50.19
N ALA A 23 15.15 35.18 -50.39
CA ALA A 23 13.89 34.90 -49.70
C ALA A 23 14.05 34.37 -48.27
N GLU A 24 15.27 34.01 -47.84
CA GLU A 24 15.54 33.33 -46.55
C GLU A 24 15.98 34.28 -45.42
N LEU A 25 15.80 35.60 -45.57
CA LEU A 25 16.23 36.61 -44.57
C LEU A 25 15.08 37.28 -43.79
N ALA A 26 13.83 36.86 -43.97
CA ALA A 26 12.75 37.25 -43.07
C ALA A 26 12.59 36.19 -41.96
N ALA A 27 13.37 36.34 -40.89
CA ALA A 27 13.17 35.55 -39.68
C ALA A 27 11.74 35.81 -39.15
N PRO A 28 10.90 34.78 -38.93
CA PRO A 28 9.62 34.98 -38.28
C PRO A 28 9.89 35.52 -36.88
N GLU A 29 9.22 36.61 -36.49
CA GLU A 29 9.17 37.04 -35.09
C GLU A 29 8.56 35.89 -34.27
N ILE A 30 9.43 35.08 -33.68
CA ILE A 30 9.05 34.03 -32.76
C ILE A 30 8.65 34.76 -31.48
N GLY A 31 7.35 35.06 -31.35
CA GLY A 31 6.79 35.56 -30.11
C GLY A 31 7.28 34.68 -28.97
N GLU A 32 7.92 35.31 -27.99
CA GLU A 32 8.54 34.65 -26.84
C GLU A 32 7.52 33.66 -26.24
N PRO A 33 7.80 32.34 -26.21
CA PRO A 33 6.84 31.41 -25.66
C PRO A 33 6.65 31.76 -24.19
N ALA A 34 5.45 32.23 -23.83
CA ALA A 34 5.09 32.56 -22.46
C ALA A 34 5.51 31.38 -21.57
N ALA A 35 6.50 31.60 -20.70
CA ALA A 35 7.00 30.57 -19.81
C ALA A 35 5.79 29.96 -19.07
N PRO A 36 5.60 28.64 -19.10
CA PRO A 36 4.47 28.03 -18.42
C PRO A 36 4.57 28.44 -16.94
N SER A 37 3.59 29.20 -16.47
CA SER A 37 3.51 29.68 -15.11
C SER A 37 3.68 28.50 -14.15
N ILE A 38 4.86 28.43 -13.51
CA ILE A 38 5.33 27.31 -12.69
C ILE A 38 4.31 26.93 -11.59
N GLU A 39 3.50 27.90 -11.17
CA GLU A 39 2.49 27.77 -10.14
C GLU A 39 1.26 26.94 -10.58
N VAL A 40 0.82 27.07 -11.83
CA VAL A 40 -0.34 26.34 -12.36
C VAL A 40 0.01 24.87 -12.63
N ALA A 41 1.23 24.60 -13.11
CA ALA A 41 1.72 23.25 -13.37
C ALA A 41 1.96 22.42 -12.08
N ARG A 42 2.31 23.08 -10.97
CA ARG A 42 2.53 22.40 -9.68
C ARG A 42 1.22 21.98 -9.02
N THR A 43 0.19 22.83 -9.10
CA THR A 43 -1.12 22.58 -8.50
C THR A 43 -1.87 21.44 -9.20
N THR A 44 -1.81 21.38 -10.53
CA THR A 44 -2.36 20.27 -11.33
C THR A 44 -1.66 18.94 -11.03
N ARG A 45 -0.32 18.91 -10.97
CA ARG A 45 0.44 17.69 -10.65
C ARG A 45 0.19 17.14 -9.24
N LEU A 46 0.08 17.99 -8.22
CA LEU A 46 -0.26 17.55 -6.86
C LEU A 46 -1.70 17.01 -6.79
N SER A 47 -2.62 17.64 -7.52
CA SER A 47 -4.01 17.20 -7.60
C SER A 47 -4.18 15.84 -8.30
N GLU A 48 -3.26 15.48 -9.20
CA GLU A 48 -3.18 14.16 -9.83
C GLU A 48 -2.43 13.14 -8.96
N THR A 49 -1.41 13.56 -8.21
CA THR A 49 -0.64 12.70 -7.30
C THR A 49 -1.52 12.16 -6.16
N PHE A 50 -2.46 12.95 -5.66
CA PHE A 50 -3.38 12.57 -4.57
C PHE A 50 -4.80 12.29 -5.06
N ARG A 51 -4.98 11.95 -6.33
CA ARG A 51 -6.30 11.81 -6.96
C ARG A 51 -7.20 10.81 -6.23
N ALA A 52 -6.66 9.69 -5.75
CA ALA A 52 -7.41 8.71 -4.99
C ALA A 52 -7.98 9.25 -3.66
N LEU A 53 -7.35 10.25 -3.03
CA LEU A 53 -7.85 10.88 -1.80
C LEU A 53 -9.11 11.76 -2.00
N ARG A 54 -9.53 11.96 -3.26
CA ARG A 54 -10.82 12.59 -3.58
C ARG A 54 -11.99 11.69 -3.16
N HIS A 55 -11.82 10.36 -3.22
CA HIS A 55 -12.82 9.40 -2.75
C HIS A 55 -12.90 9.45 -1.21
N ARG A 56 -14.08 9.79 -0.67
CA ARG A 56 -14.30 9.97 0.78
C ARG A 56 -13.92 8.72 1.56
N ASN A 57 -14.40 7.55 1.13
CA ASN A 57 -14.09 6.28 1.76
C ASN A 57 -12.59 5.97 1.75
N TYR A 58 -11.91 6.18 0.63
CA TYR A 58 -10.46 5.96 0.55
C TYR A 58 -9.68 6.95 1.44
N ARG A 59 -10.10 8.22 1.53
CA ARG A 59 -9.46 9.20 2.41
C ARG A 59 -9.59 8.84 3.89
N LEU A 60 -10.77 8.42 4.33
CA LEU A 60 -11.00 7.91 5.69
C LEU A 60 -10.12 6.69 5.94
N PHE A 61 -10.13 5.72 5.02
CA PHE A 61 -9.30 4.52 5.12
C PHE A 61 -7.81 4.84 5.24
N TYR A 62 -7.30 5.70 4.35
CA TYR A 62 -5.89 6.03 4.21
C TYR A 62 -5.35 6.69 5.48
N THR A 63 -6.09 7.65 6.03
CA THR A 63 -5.70 8.38 7.24
C THR A 63 -5.70 7.47 8.48
N GLY A 64 -6.73 6.64 8.65
CA GLY A 64 -6.76 5.64 9.71
C GLY A 64 -5.63 4.61 9.57
N GLN A 65 -5.38 4.14 8.36
CA GLN A 65 -4.31 3.17 8.08
C GLN A 65 -2.93 3.75 8.37
N ALA A 66 -2.68 5.03 8.08
CA ALA A 66 -1.39 5.66 8.31
C ALA A 66 -0.94 5.58 9.77
N ILE A 67 -1.89 5.79 10.68
CA ILE A 67 -1.68 5.75 12.12
C ILE A 67 -1.47 4.29 12.56
N SER A 68 -2.39 3.39 12.20
CA SER A 68 -2.31 1.99 12.65
C SER A 68 -1.09 1.25 12.10
N LEU A 69 -0.68 1.56 10.87
CA LEU A 69 0.44 0.88 10.24
C LEU A 69 1.76 1.29 10.90
N THR A 70 1.93 2.59 11.19
CA THR A 70 3.07 3.08 11.96
C THR A 70 3.12 2.44 13.34
N GLY A 71 1.98 2.37 14.03
CA GLY A 71 1.87 1.68 15.32
C GLY A 71 2.24 0.20 15.24
N THR A 72 1.82 -0.49 14.19
CA THR A 72 2.10 -1.92 14.01
C THR A 72 3.60 -2.17 13.80
N TRP A 73 4.26 -1.36 12.96
CA TRP A 73 5.72 -1.46 12.76
C TRP A 73 6.50 -1.12 14.03
N MET A 74 6.03 -0.13 14.78
CA MET A 74 6.58 0.21 16.09
C MET A 74 6.46 -0.98 17.06
N GLN A 75 5.28 -1.61 17.14
CA GLN A 75 5.05 -2.81 17.95
C GLN A 75 5.94 -3.98 17.52
N THR A 76 6.14 -4.21 16.22
CA THR A 76 7.02 -5.30 15.75
C THR A 76 8.44 -5.18 16.30
N VAL A 77 8.97 -3.95 16.35
CA VAL A 77 10.30 -3.66 16.93
C VAL A 77 10.27 -3.81 18.45
N ALA A 78 9.27 -3.27 19.14
CA ALA A 78 9.14 -3.42 20.59
C ALA A 78 8.99 -4.88 21.03
N GLN A 79 8.26 -5.69 20.26
CA GLN A 79 8.10 -7.12 20.52
C GLN A 79 9.42 -7.87 20.32
N SER A 80 10.23 -7.46 19.34
CA SER A 80 11.56 -8.01 19.10
C SER A 80 12.51 -7.67 20.26
N TRP A 81 12.45 -6.44 20.75
CA TRP A 81 13.22 -5.97 21.91
C TRP A 81 12.86 -6.74 23.18
N LEU A 82 11.56 -6.87 23.48
CA LEU A 82 11.05 -7.60 24.63
C LEU A 82 11.54 -9.05 24.67
N VAL A 83 11.64 -9.73 23.52
CA VAL A 83 12.14 -11.11 23.47
C VAL A 83 13.61 -11.19 23.90
N ILE A 84 14.43 -10.23 23.49
CA ILE A 84 15.83 -10.16 23.91
C ILE A 84 15.92 -9.86 25.40
N GLU A 85 15.11 -8.94 25.92
CA GLU A 85 15.05 -8.67 27.37
C GLU A 85 14.65 -9.91 28.19
N LEU A 86 13.73 -10.73 27.68
CA LEU A 86 13.24 -11.92 28.38
C LEU A 86 14.18 -13.14 28.29
N THR A 87 14.99 -13.25 27.24
CA THR A 87 15.68 -14.52 26.91
C THR A 87 17.15 -14.40 26.55
N ASP A 88 17.62 -13.20 26.17
CA ASP A 88 18.92 -12.97 25.52
C ASP A 88 19.20 -13.89 24.31
N SER A 89 18.14 -14.40 23.67
CA SER A 89 18.23 -15.45 22.65
C SER A 89 17.84 -14.97 21.26
N LYS A 90 18.83 -14.97 20.34
CA LYS A 90 18.61 -14.71 18.91
C LYS A 90 17.69 -15.76 18.26
N ALA A 91 17.69 -17.00 18.76
CA ALA A 91 16.82 -18.06 18.25
C ALA A 91 15.35 -17.78 18.60
N ALA A 92 15.08 -17.33 19.84
CA ALA A 92 13.73 -16.95 20.25
C ALA A 92 13.17 -15.78 19.43
N LEU A 93 14.03 -14.80 19.10
CA LEU A 93 13.68 -13.70 18.20
C LEU A 93 13.33 -14.22 16.78
N GLY A 94 14.10 -15.17 16.27
CA GLY A 94 13.82 -15.82 14.98
C GLY A 94 12.46 -16.53 14.97
N ILE A 95 12.09 -17.19 16.07
CA ILE A 95 10.77 -17.83 16.23
C ILE A 95 9.65 -16.78 16.21
N VAL A 96 9.77 -15.67 16.95
CA VAL A 96 8.76 -14.60 16.94
C VAL A 96 8.58 -14.02 15.55
N THR A 97 9.68 -13.72 14.86
CA THR A 97 9.64 -13.21 13.49
C THR A 97 8.95 -14.21 12.57
N THR A 98 9.27 -15.49 12.71
CA THR A 98 8.61 -16.56 11.95
C THR A 98 7.11 -16.58 12.23
N LEU A 99 6.69 -16.54 13.49
CA LEU A 99 5.26 -16.55 13.86
C LEU A 99 4.50 -15.32 13.34
N GLN A 100 5.16 -14.17 13.21
CA GLN A 100 4.56 -12.95 12.65
C GLN A 100 4.37 -13.04 11.11
N PHE A 101 5.28 -13.66 10.38
CA PHE A 101 5.27 -13.64 8.91
C PHE A 101 4.86 -14.96 8.24
N LEU A 102 5.10 -16.10 8.88
CA LEU A 102 4.74 -17.43 8.37
C LEU A 102 3.25 -17.57 8.04
N PRO A 103 2.30 -17.07 8.86
CA PRO A 103 0.88 -17.18 8.52
C PRO A 103 0.53 -16.49 7.21
N ILE A 104 1.18 -15.36 6.89
CA ILE A 104 0.94 -14.64 5.62
C ILE A 104 1.28 -15.55 4.44
N THR A 105 2.41 -16.27 4.52
CA THR A 105 2.83 -17.20 3.48
C THR A 105 1.90 -18.41 3.37
N ILE A 106 1.51 -19.00 4.49
CA ILE A 106 0.66 -20.20 4.52
C ILE A 106 -0.76 -19.89 4.04
N PHE A 107 -1.33 -18.76 4.49
CA PHE A 107 -2.73 -18.42 4.23
C PHE A 107 -2.92 -17.56 2.98
N VAL A 108 -1.89 -17.27 2.18
CA VAL A 108 -2.01 -16.36 1.02
C VAL A 108 -3.15 -16.76 0.06
N LEU A 109 -3.28 -18.04 -0.30
CA LEU A 109 -4.34 -18.51 -1.20
C LEU A 109 -5.71 -18.61 -0.48
N PRO A 110 -5.84 -19.29 0.68
CA PRO A 110 -7.12 -19.36 1.38
C PRO A 110 -7.68 -17.98 1.77
N ALA A 111 -6.81 -17.07 2.23
CA ALA A 111 -7.21 -15.72 2.61
C ALA A 111 -7.71 -14.91 1.42
N GLY A 112 -7.12 -15.06 0.23
CA GLY A 112 -7.64 -14.47 -1.01
C GLY A 112 -9.05 -14.95 -1.34
N VAL A 113 -9.27 -16.28 -1.32
CA VAL A 113 -10.60 -16.86 -1.57
C VAL A 113 -11.64 -16.38 -0.56
N ILE A 114 -11.25 -16.27 0.71
CA ILE A 114 -12.14 -15.76 1.76
C ILE A 114 -12.43 -14.27 1.53
N ALA A 115 -11.40 -13.46 1.26
CA ALA A 115 -11.52 -12.03 0.96
C ALA A 115 -12.50 -11.77 -0.18
N ASP A 116 -12.52 -12.62 -1.21
CA ASP A 116 -13.43 -12.48 -2.34
C ASP A 116 -14.90 -12.75 -1.96
N ARG A 117 -15.15 -13.65 -1.01
CA ARG A 117 -16.50 -14.15 -0.69
C ARG A 117 -17.21 -13.44 0.46
N VAL A 118 -16.46 -12.86 1.39
CA VAL A 118 -17.04 -12.21 2.57
C VAL A 118 -17.17 -10.71 2.37
N ASN A 119 -17.87 -10.04 3.29
CA ASN A 119 -17.87 -8.59 3.38
C ASN A 119 -16.48 -8.11 3.82
N LYS A 120 -15.81 -7.31 2.97
CA LYS A 120 -14.42 -6.88 3.17
C LYS A 120 -14.30 -5.99 4.40
N ARG A 121 -15.27 -5.09 4.61
CA ARG A 121 -15.30 -4.20 5.78
C ARG A 121 -15.35 -5.00 7.07
N ASP A 122 -16.24 -5.98 7.15
CA ASP A 122 -16.45 -6.76 8.38
C ASP A 122 -15.22 -7.61 8.71
N LEU A 123 -14.62 -8.24 7.69
CA LEU A 123 -13.39 -9.01 7.90
C LEU A 123 -12.22 -8.11 8.34
N ILE A 124 -12.05 -6.92 7.75
CA ILE A 124 -11.00 -5.98 8.16
C ILE A 124 -11.28 -5.44 9.57
N LEU A 125 -12.54 -5.18 9.93
CA LEU A 125 -12.90 -4.80 11.30
C LEU A 125 -12.54 -5.90 12.30
N ALA A 126 -12.85 -7.16 11.97
CA ALA A 126 -12.54 -8.30 12.81
C ALA A 126 -11.02 -8.46 13.02
N THR A 127 -10.22 -8.41 11.94
CA THR A 127 -8.76 -8.55 12.04
C THR A 127 -8.12 -7.37 12.77
N ARG A 128 -8.63 -6.13 12.60
CA ARG A 128 -8.15 -4.96 13.33
C ARG A 128 -8.53 -5.00 14.81
N ALA A 129 -9.74 -5.45 15.14
CA ALA A 129 -10.13 -5.67 16.52
C ALA A 129 -9.26 -6.75 17.18
N LEU A 130 -8.97 -7.83 16.45
CA LEU A 130 -8.10 -8.91 16.92
C LEU A 130 -6.67 -8.37 17.19
N ALA A 131 -6.11 -7.60 16.26
CA ALA A 131 -4.82 -6.95 16.44
C ALA A 131 -4.83 -5.94 17.60
N MET A 132 -5.89 -5.14 17.75
CA MET A 132 -6.02 -4.21 18.87
C MET A 132 -6.03 -4.93 20.23
N VAL A 133 -6.82 -6.00 20.35
CA VAL A 133 -6.89 -6.82 21.56
C VAL A 133 -5.55 -7.47 21.87
N GLN A 134 -4.89 -8.02 20.85
CA GLN A 134 -3.53 -8.55 20.98
C GLN A 134 -2.57 -7.50 21.57
N ALA A 135 -2.62 -6.26 21.06
CA ALA A 135 -1.68 -5.20 21.42
C ALA A 135 -1.91 -4.77 22.87
N LEU A 136 -3.18 -4.65 23.23
CA LEU A 136 -3.61 -4.37 24.58
C LEU A 136 -3.18 -5.48 25.55
N LEU A 137 -3.34 -6.76 25.18
CA LEU A 137 -2.91 -7.88 26.00
C LEU A 137 -1.39 -7.88 26.22
N LEU A 138 -0.58 -7.62 25.19
CA LEU A 138 0.87 -7.44 25.37
C LEU A 138 1.18 -6.29 26.33
N ALA A 139 0.55 -5.13 26.13
CA ALA A 139 0.76 -3.97 26.99
C ALA A 139 0.46 -4.28 28.46
N VAL A 140 -0.68 -4.92 28.73
CA VAL A 140 -1.10 -5.30 30.09
C VAL A 140 -0.17 -6.33 30.70
N LEU A 141 0.21 -7.39 29.97
CA LEU A 141 1.09 -8.43 30.49
C LEU A 141 2.48 -7.89 30.84
N VAL A 142 3.02 -6.98 30.02
CA VAL A 142 4.33 -6.37 30.25
C VAL A 142 4.25 -5.39 31.43
N ALA A 143 3.24 -4.52 31.46
CA ALA A 143 3.03 -3.58 32.57
C ALA A 143 2.79 -4.28 33.91
N ALA A 144 2.14 -5.45 33.91
CA ALA A 144 1.94 -6.28 35.10
C ALA A 144 3.18 -7.09 35.51
N GLY A 145 4.25 -7.11 34.71
CA GLY A 145 5.43 -7.92 34.95
C GLY A 145 5.21 -9.43 34.85
N SER A 146 4.06 -9.87 34.30
CA SER A 146 3.67 -11.28 34.18
C SER A 146 3.92 -11.86 32.79
N VAL A 147 4.53 -11.07 31.89
CA VAL A 147 4.84 -11.50 30.53
C VAL A 147 5.84 -12.64 30.53
N GLN A 148 5.63 -13.60 29.63
CA GLN A 148 6.48 -14.78 29.45
C GLN A 148 6.63 -15.03 27.95
N LEU A 149 7.71 -15.71 27.56
CA LEU A 149 8.04 -15.91 26.15
C LEU A 149 6.90 -16.56 25.34
N TRP A 150 6.19 -17.54 25.91
CA TRP A 150 5.09 -18.20 25.20
C TRP A 150 3.90 -17.27 24.95
N HIS A 151 3.64 -16.29 25.83
CA HIS A 151 2.65 -15.24 25.58
C HIS A 151 3.04 -14.45 24.34
N VAL A 152 4.32 -14.07 24.22
CA VAL A 152 4.85 -13.33 23.07
C VAL A 152 4.72 -14.15 21.79
N TYR A 153 5.00 -15.46 21.84
CA TYR A 153 4.82 -16.37 20.70
C TYR A 153 3.36 -16.45 20.24
N LEU A 154 2.42 -16.65 21.16
CA LEU A 154 1.00 -16.74 20.85
C LEU A 154 0.47 -15.42 20.25
N LEU A 155 0.86 -14.29 20.83
CA LEU A 155 0.43 -12.96 20.39
C LEU A 155 1.10 -12.55 19.07
N ALA A 156 2.34 -12.98 18.83
CA ALA A 156 3.01 -12.87 17.52
C ALA A 156 2.25 -13.64 16.43
N LEU A 157 1.87 -14.88 16.72
CA LEU A 157 1.10 -15.71 15.79
C LEU A 157 -0.26 -15.10 15.49
N MET A 158 -0.97 -14.63 16.51
CA MET A 158 -2.26 -13.95 16.37
C MET A 158 -2.17 -12.70 15.49
N LEU A 159 -1.12 -11.89 15.66
CA LEU A 159 -0.83 -10.75 14.78
C LEU A 159 -0.55 -11.20 13.34
N GLY A 160 0.27 -12.24 13.15
CA GLY A 160 0.60 -12.79 11.85
C GLY A 160 -0.62 -13.31 11.10
N VAL A 161 -1.50 -14.04 11.79
CA VAL A 161 -2.80 -14.52 11.25
C VAL A 161 -3.67 -13.32 10.88
N SER A 162 -3.81 -12.32 11.76
CA SER A 162 -4.60 -11.12 11.46
C SER A 162 -4.12 -10.43 10.17
N ASN A 163 -2.81 -10.27 10.02
CA ASN A 163 -2.20 -9.69 8.82
C ASN A 163 -2.37 -10.57 7.57
N ALA A 164 -2.37 -11.90 7.72
CA ALA A 164 -2.55 -12.82 6.60
C ALA A 164 -3.92 -12.65 5.92
N PHE A 165 -4.97 -12.41 6.70
CA PHE A 165 -6.31 -12.14 6.18
C PHE A 165 -6.53 -10.68 5.80
N GLU A 166 -5.98 -9.75 6.57
CA GLU A 166 -6.22 -8.31 6.36
C GLU A 166 -5.56 -7.80 5.08
N GLN A 167 -4.37 -8.30 4.70
CA GLN A 167 -3.67 -7.85 3.50
C GLN A 167 -4.45 -8.06 2.19
N PRO A 168 -4.88 -9.27 1.81
CA PRO A 168 -5.63 -9.48 0.57
C PRO A 168 -7.00 -8.79 0.62
N THR A 169 -7.67 -8.83 1.77
CA THR A 169 -8.97 -8.16 1.97
C THR A 169 -8.88 -6.65 1.77
N ARG A 170 -7.80 -6.03 2.29
CA ARG A 170 -7.52 -4.61 2.07
C ARG A 170 -7.31 -4.31 0.59
N GLN A 171 -6.54 -5.12 -0.13
CA GLN A 171 -6.29 -4.86 -1.55
C GLN A 171 -7.61 -4.89 -2.34
N ALA A 172 -8.48 -5.86 -2.08
CA ALA A 172 -9.82 -5.90 -2.66
C ALA A 172 -10.66 -4.67 -2.29
N MET A 173 -10.65 -4.27 -1.01
CA MET A 173 -11.41 -3.11 -0.53
C MET A 173 -10.92 -1.80 -1.16
N ILE A 174 -9.61 -1.63 -1.40
CA ILE A 174 -9.07 -0.45 -2.09
C ILE A 174 -9.66 -0.36 -3.51
N VAL A 175 -9.73 -1.47 -4.24
CA VAL A 175 -10.34 -1.52 -5.58
C VAL A 175 -11.79 -1.07 -5.53
N GLU A 176 -12.57 -1.54 -4.55
CA GLU A 176 -13.98 -1.17 -4.36
C GLU A 176 -14.16 0.32 -4.00
N MET A 177 -13.22 0.90 -3.24
CA MET A 177 -13.31 2.30 -2.79
C MET A 177 -13.00 3.32 -3.89
N VAL A 178 -12.04 3.06 -4.77
CA VAL A 178 -11.60 4.05 -5.79
C VAL A 178 -12.06 3.70 -7.20
N GLY A 179 -12.29 2.43 -7.49
CA GLY A 179 -12.53 1.93 -8.85
C GLY A 179 -11.26 1.87 -9.71
N LYS A 180 -11.41 1.35 -10.93
CA LYS A 180 -10.27 1.03 -11.81
C LYS A 180 -9.45 2.26 -12.23
N ASP A 181 -10.12 3.39 -12.47
CA ASP A 181 -9.49 4.60 -13.01
C ASP A 181 -8.44 5.21 -12.05
N ASP A 182 -8.66 5.05 -10.75
CA ASP A 182 -7.79 5.60 -9.69
C ASP A 182 -6.99 4.54 -8.94
N LEU A 183 -7.14 3.26 -9.32
CA LEU A 183 -6.51 2.14 -8.63
C LEU A 183 -4.98 2.25 -8.60
N ILE A 184 -4.36 2.58 -9.73
CA ILE A 184 -2.88 2.70 -9.80
C ILE A 184 -2.39 3.80 -8.84
N ASN A 185 -3.10 4.93 -8.79
CA ASN A 185 -2.78 6.02 -7.88
C ASN A 185 -2.97 5.60 -6.42
N ALA A 186 -4.07 4.91 -6.09
CA ALA A 186 -4.35 4.41 -4.76
C ALA A 186 -3.31 3.36 -4.29
N VAL A 187 -2.87 2.48 -5.18
CA VAL A 187 -1.81 1.50 -4.91
C VAL A 187 -0.49 2.22 -4.66
N ALA A 188 -0.14 3.24 -5.46
CA ALA A 188 1.07 4.03 -5.27
C ALA A 188 1.07 4.74 -3.90
N LEU A 189 -0.04 5.41 -3.54
CA LEU A 189 -0.19 6.07 -2.25
C LEU A 189 -0.10 5.08 -1.08
N ASN A 190 -0.75 3.92 -1.22
CA ASN A 190 -0.70 2.87 -0.21
C ASN A 190 0.73 2.34 -0.05
N SER A 191 1.45 2.08 -1.14
CA SER A 191 2.87 1.68 -1.09
C SER A 191 3.74 2.72 -0.40
N GLY A 192 3.53 4.01 -0.70
CA GLY A 192 4.20 5.11 -0.02
C GLY A 192 3.94 5.08 1.49
N LEU A 193 2.70 4.81 1.89
CA LEU A 193 2.33 4.70 3.30
C LEU A 193 2.99 3.51 3.99
N PHE A 194 3.03 2.34 3.34
CA PHE A 194 3.70 1.15 3.87
C PHE A 194 5.20 1.36 4.08
N ASN A 195 5.88 1.96 3.10
CA ASN A 195 7.30 2.24 3.21
C ASN A 195 7.59 3.36 4.23
N GLY A 196 6.73 4.38 4.29
CA GLY A 196 6.79 5.42 5.31
C GLY A 196 6.66 4.86 6.72
N ALA A 197 5.66 4.00 6.97
CA ALA A 197 5.46 3.37 8.27
C ALA A 197 6.63 2.44 8.65
N ARG A 198 7.22 1.71 7.69
CA ARG A 198 8.43 0.89 7.90
C ARG A 198 9.66 1.69 8.30
N LEU A 199 9.73 2.96 7.88
CA LEU A 199 10.81 3.86 8.24
C LEU A 199 10.54 4.53 9.60
N VAL A 200 9.34 5.06 9.78
CA VAL A 200 8.97 5.84 10.97
C VAL A 200 8.74 4.94 12.18
N GLY A 201 8.08 3.80 12.01
CA GLY A 201 7.73 2.88 13.10
C GLY A 201 8.91 2.46 13.97
N PRO A 202 10.01 1.90 13.40
CA PRO A 202 11.21 1.55 14.16
C PRO A 202 11.87 2.73 14.88
N SER A 203 11.85 3.91 14.25
CA SER A 203 12.40 5.13 14.85
C SER A 203 11.61 5.56 16.08
N VAL A 204 10.27 5.54 15.97
CA VAL A 204 9.36 5.83 17.10
C VAL A 204 9.50 4.75 18.17
N ALA A 205 9.67 3.48 17.80
CA ALA A 205 9.86 2.38 18.75
C ALA A 205 11.10 2.60 19.60
N GLY A 206 12.25 2.92 18.99
CA GLY A 206 13.49 3.16 19.73
C GLY A 206 13.34 4.26 20.77
N VAL A 207 12.72 5.39 20.40
CA VAL A 207 12.45 6.48 21.34
C VAL A 207 11.48 6.04 22.44
N MET A 208 10.37 5.39 22.07
CA MET A 208 9.34 4.96 23.01
C MET A 208 9.87 3.98 24.06
N ILE A 209 10.61 2.97 23.60
CA ILE A 209 11.25 1.97 24.47
C ILE A 209 12.21 2.65 25.44
N ALA A 210 13.03 3.58 24.95
CA ALA A 210 14.02 4.28 25.78
C ALA A 210 13.40 5.16 26.87
N VAL A 211 12.25 5.78 26.62
CA VAL A 211 11.65 6.75 27.57
C VAL A 211 10.49 6.19 28.40
N ALA A 212 9.79 5.17 27.90
CA ALA A 212 8.54 4.69 28.47
C ALA A 212 8.39 3.15 28.43
N GLY A 213 9.44 2.42 28.03
CA GLY A 213 9.42 0.95 27.99
C GLY A 213 8.65 0.35 26.80
N THR A 214 8.63 -0.97 26.73
CA THR A 214 7.98 -1.71 25.65
C THR A 214 6.45 -1.72 25.81
N GLU A 215 5.94 -1.68 27.04
CA GLU A 215 4.53 -1.60 27.40
C GLU A 215 3.84 -0.38 26.78
N ALA A 216 4.50 0.78 26.77
CA ALA A 216 3.97 2.00 26.18
C ALA A 216 3.85 1.87 24.67
N ALA A 217 4.83 1.25 24.00
CA ALA A 217 4.75 0.99 22.56
C ALA A 217 3.57 0.08 22.21
N PHE A 218 3.33 -0.97 22.99
CA PHE A 218 2.18 -1.86 22.79
C PHE A 218 0.85 -1.14 23.04
N ALA A 219 0.75 -0.34 24.11
CA ALA A 219 -0.46 0.42 24.43
C ALA A 219 -0.79 1.46 23.34
N ILE A 220 0.22 2.20 22.87
CA ILE A 220 0.06 3.17 21.78
C ILE A 220 -0.36 2.47 20.50
N ASN A 221 0.19 1.29 20.19
CA ASN A 221 -0.27 0.52 19.04
C ASN A 221 -1.73 0.09 19.19
N ALA A 222 -2.16 -0.37 20.36
CA ALA A 222 -3.58 -0.69 20.59
C ALA A 222 -4.48 0.51 20.30
N VAL A 223 -4.15 1.70 20.82
CA VAL A 223 -4.89 2.95 20.55
C VAL A 223 -4.85 3.32 19.06
N SER A 224 -3.73 3.04 18.37
CA SER A 224 -3.56 3.37 16.96
C SER A 224 -4.56 2.66 16.03
N PHE A 225 -5.20 1.57 16.47
CA PHE A 225 -6.26 0.90 15.71
C PHE A 225 -7.61 1.63 15.78
N ILE A 226 -7.85 2.46 16.80
CA ILE A 226 -9.14 3.14 17.01
C ILE A 226 -9.49 4.05 15.81
N PRO A 227 -8.62 4.97 15.34
CA PRO A 227 -8.93 5.80 14.17
C PRO A 227 -9.24 4.99 12.91
N SER A 228 -8.56 3.85 12.73
CA SER A 228 -8.75 2.96 11.57
C SER A 228 -10.07 2.18 11.64
N ILE A 229 -10.47 1.73 12.83
CA ILE A 229 -11.78 1.11 13.07
C ILE A 229 -12.89 2.15 12.86
N LEU A 230 -12.74 3.35 13.44
CA LEU A 230 -13.70 4.45 13.27
C LEU A 230 -13.84 4.83 11.80
N ALA A 231 -12.73 4.97 11.07
CA ALA A 231 -12.72 5.25 9.64
C ALA A 231 -13.54 4.22 8.85
N LEU A 232 -13.38 2.92 9.13
CA LEU A 232 -14.17 1.85 8.50
C LEU A 232 -15.65 1.94 8.86
N THR A 233 -15.99 2.30 10.10
CA THR A 233 -17.38 2.41 10.54
C THR A 233 -18.12 3.62 9.95
N MET A 234 -17.39 4.67 9.60
CA MET A 234 -17.91 5.90 9.00
C MET A 234 -18.01 5.84 7.46
N MET A 235 -17.54 4.75 6.84
CA MET A 235 -17.64 4.56 5.39
C MET A 235 -19.08 4.42 4.93
N ASP A 236 -19.38 5.03 3.79
CA ASP A 236 -20.64 4.81 3.10
C ASP A 236 -20.54 3.58 2.20
N LEU A 237 -21.23 2.50 2.57
CA LEU A 237 -21.23 1.25 1.82
C LEU A 237 -21.95 1.36 0.47
N SER A 238 -22.85 2.33 0.30
CA SER A 238 -23.58 2.52 -0.95
C SER A 238 -22.72 3.13 -2.06
N GLU A 239 -21.63 3.80 -1.68
CA GLU A 239 -20.65 4.39 -2.60
C GLU A 239 -19.57 3.39 -3.06
N LEU A 240 -19.55 2.17 -2.51
CA LEU A 240 -18.58 1.15 -2.90
C LEU A 240 -18.90 0.61 -4.30
N LYS A 241 -17.90 0.61 -5.17
CA LYS A 241 -18.00 0.05 -6.52
C LYS A 241 -17.85 -1.48 -6.43
N VAL A 242 -18.92 -2.15 -6.00
CA VAL A 242 -18.97 -3.62 -5.99
C VAL A 242 -18.78 -4.11 -7.42
N ASN A 243 -17.74 -4.90 -7.67
CA ASN A 243 -17.61 -5.56 -8.96
C ASN A 243 -18.71 -6.64 -9.04
N ASP A 244 -19.71 -6.45 -9.91
CA ASP A 244 -20.72 -7.45 -10.32
C ASP A 244 -20.09 -8.63 -11.10
N ARG A 245 -18.95 -9.16 -10.64
CA ARG A 245 -18.45 -10.42 -11.20
C ARG A 245 -19.33 -11.53 -10.65
N PRO A 246 -20.07 -12.28 -11.49
CA PRO A 246 -20.72 -13.48 -11.03
C PRO A 246 -19.65 -14.36 -10.38
N VAL A 247 -19.96 -14.90 -9.20
CA VAL A 247 -19.09 -15.81 -8.45
C VAL A 247 -18.88 -17.06 -9.32
N ALA A 248 -17.95 -16.98 -10.26
CA ALA A 248 -17.49 -18.12 -11.01
C ALA A 248 -16.88 -19.06 -9.96
N ARG A 249 -17.48 -20.24 -9.83
CA ARG A 249 -16.95 -21.35 -9.02
C ARG A 249 -15.67 -21.88 -9.66
N ALA A 250 -14.64 -21.05 -9.79
CA ALA A 250 -13.34 -21.50 -10.21
C ALA A 250 -12.66 -22.11 -8.99
N ASN A 251 -12.29 -23.38 -9.12
CA ASN A 251 -11.52 -24.08 -8.11
C ASN A 251 -10.06 -23.62 -8.29
N PRO A 252 -9.43 -22.93 -7.32
CA PRO A 252 -8.09 -22.34 -7.51
C PRO A 252 -7.03 -23.38 -7.89
N LEU A 253 -7.20 -24.62 -7.40
CA LEU A 253 -6.36 -25.77 -7.72
C LEU A 253 -6.52 -26.26 -9.16
N ARG A 254 -7.68 -26.01 -9.77
CA ARG A 254 -7.97 -26.37 -11.15
C ARG A 254 -7.36 -25.38 -12.13
N GLU A 255 -7.42 -24.07 -11.84
CA GLU A 255 -6.75 -23.04 -12.66
C GLU A 255 -5.22 -23.17 -12.62
N LEU A 256 -4.64 -23.51 -11.45
CA LEU A 256 -3.20 -23.80 -11.34
C LEU A 256 -2.76 -25.04 -12.13
N ARG A 257 -3.66 -26.02 -12.30
CA ARG A 257 -3.41 -27.23 -13.09
C ARG A 257 -3.62 -27.03 -14.59
N GLU A 258 -4.47 -26.08 -14.98
CA GLU A 258 -4.76 -25.74 -16.38
C GLU A 258 -3.77 -24.71 -16.94
N GLY A 259 -3.05 -23.97 -16.09
CA GLY A 259 -2.09 -22.93 -16.47
C GLY A 259 -0.60 -23.31 -16.47
N LEU A 260 -0.26 -24.58 -16.22
CA LEU A 260 1.09 -25.16 -16.33
C LEU A 260 1.13 -26.18 -17.46
#